data_AF-A0A959BB65-F1
#
_entry.id   AF-A0A959BB65-F1
#
_cell.length_a   1.000
_cell.length_b   1.000
_cell.length_c   1.000
_cell.angle_alpha   90.00
_cell.angle_beta   90.00
_cell.angle_gamma   90.00
#
_symmetry.space_group_name_H-M   'P 1'
#
loop_
_entity.id
_entity.type
_entity.pdbx_description
1 polymer ?
#
loop_
_entity_poly.entity_id
_entity_poly.type
_entity_poly.pdbx_seq_one_letter_code
_entity_poly.pdbx_strand_id
1 'polypeptide(L)'
;MKNVKVLLYCSMLLMLALPLKAQENDGGQISGNLETNANFFIRDSLIGAANTPQYDRQLYGAEAWLNLSYSNWGFDFGLRFDLFNNSNLLNPTGSYTDEGIGRWYIQKSIQKLDISVGYLYDQIGSGIIFRAFEERPLLIDNALFGARLGYEILPDWKIKVFTGRQKQQFDVYSSVIKGLSIDGYLGGGEGANWAIAPGFGVVNRTLDDAAMNSLVATINTYTKEDAFVPKYNAYAFSVFNTLTAGNFTWYAEGAYKSKDNLNDPFGEFNIGDTTTLVGDKLFLASGSVVYTSVSYANQGLGITLEGKRTENFDFRTRPQEQLNRGLINFLPPMARVNTYRLNARYNAATQTLGEQAFQADIRYNYKRKLGFNVNFSNINTLDEGASLLYREVYTEISYKHKRTWTLLGGVQVQRYNQEVFEFKPDAPVVETTIPYFDFLYKFDRKKSIRFEGQYMATGKDDKGVKHDYGNWLFGLVEFSIAPHWTFTVSDMYNAIPGKNSPVDVNTGEKLRSHYPRFDVFYSQRANRFSLSYIKQVEGVVCTGGICRLEPAFSGVRFTANSSF
;
A
#
# COMPACT_ATOMS: atom_id res chain seq x y z
N MET A 1 -12.68 33.11 50.95
CA MET A 1 -14.05 33.53 50.55
C MET A 1 -14.81 32.29 50.09
N LYS A 2 -16.09 32.20 50.47
CA LYS A 2 -16.95 31.01 50.48
C LYS A 2 -17.46 30.57 49.08
N ASN A 3 -17.42 29.26 48.84
CA ASN A 3 -18.49 28.33 48.39
C ASN A 3 -19.60 28.73 47.36
N VAL A 4 -19.67 27.94 46.26
CA VAL A 4 -20.75 26.98 45.83
C VAL A 4 -22.11 27.46 45.25
N LYS A 5 -22.53 26.76 44.15
CA LYS A 5 -23.87 26.50 43.50
C LYS A 5 -24.46 27.60 42.57
N VAL A 6 -24.82 27.39 41.28
CA VAL A 6 -25.62 26.39 40.49
C VAL A 6 -27.07 26.84 40.20
N LEU A 7 -27.52 26.61 38.94
CA LEU A 7 -28.87 26.68 38.30
C LEU A 7 -29.39 28.09 37.88
N LEU A 8 -29.70 28.46 36.61
CA LEU A 8 -30.51 27.89 35.49
C LEU A 8 -32.03 28.13 35.64
N TYR A 9 -32.63 29.00 34.79
CA TYR A 9 -33.80 28.74 33.91
C TYR A 9 -34.35 30.02 33.21
N CYS A 10 -34.61 29.87 31.88
CA CYS A 10 -35.72 30.36 31.02
C CYS A 10 -36.53 31.62 31.40
N SER A 11 -37.12 32.42 30.49
CA SER A 11 -37.40 32.37 29.03
C SER A 11 -38.26 33.62 28.72
N MET A 12 -38.25 34.14 27.48
CA MET A 12 -39.43 34.43 26.61
C MET A 12 -38.99 35.38 25.46
N LEU A 13 -38.66 34.89 24.27
CA LEU A 13 -39.53 34.63 23.10
C LEU A 13 -40.16 35.88 22.46
N LEU A 14 -39.72 36.24 21.25
CA LEU A 14 -40.63 36.65 20.17
C LEU A 14 -40.05 36.23 18.81
N MET A 15 -40.76 35.30 18.16
CA MET A 15 -40.54 34.81 16.80
C MET A 15 -41.03 35.84 15.77
N LEU A 16 -40.39 35.87 14.59
CA LEU A 16 -41.06 36.13 13.32
C LEU A 16 -40.55 35.11 12.29
N ALA A 17 -41.51 34.39 11.72
CA ALA A 17 -41.34 33.22 10.87
C ALA A 17 -41.06 33.58 9.41
N LEU A 18 -40.27 32.75 8.73
CA LEU A 18 -40.31 32.54 7.28
C LEU A 18 -40.32 31.03 7.01
N PRO A 19 -41.25 30.49 6.20
CA PRO A 19 -41.25 29.10 5.81
C PRO A 19 -40.49 28.91 4.48
N LEU A 20 -39.41 28.14 4.53
CA LEU A 20 -38.87 27.42 3.38
C LEU A 20 -38.46 26.03 3.87
N LYS A 21 -39.43 25.11 3.87
CA LYS A 21 -39.20 23.68 4.09
C LYS A 21 -39.01 23.03 2.73
N ALA A 22 -37.75 22.79 2.37
CA ALA A 22 -37.35 21.71 1.48
C ALA A 22 -36.24 20.94 2.19
N GLN A 23 -36.64 19.97 3.02
CA GLN A 23 -35.74 19.01 3.67
C GLN A 23 -36.53 17.71 3.84
N GLU A 24 -36.25 16.72 3.01
CA GLU A 24 -36.51 15.31 3.33
C GLU A 24 -35.18 14.62 3.65
N ASN A 25 -34.72 14.87 4.88
CA ASN A 25 -34.01 13.96 5.79
C ASN A 25 -33.77 14.76 7.08
N ASP A 26 -34.78 14.84 7.94
CA ASP A 26 -34.85 15.77 9.09
C ASP A 26 -34.04 15.30 10.34
N GLY A 27 -32.99 14.48 10.15
CA GLY A 27 -32.16 13.98 11.25
C GLY A 27 -30.70 13.75 10.83
N GLY A 28 -29.76 14.06 11.72
CA GLY A 28 -28.34 13.78 11.50
C GLY A 28 -28.06 12.28 11.51
N GLN A 29 -27.20 11.82 10.60
CA GLN A 29 -26.82 10.42 10.48
C GLN A 29 -25.48 10.18 11.14
N ILE A 30 -25.40 9.22 12.07
CA ILE A 30 -24.14 8.73 12.65
C ILE A 30 -23.90 7.33 12.11
N SER A 31 -22.68 7.08 11.65
CA SER A 31 -22.20 5.75 11.29
C SER A 31 -20.79 5.54 11.85
N GLY A 32 -20.39 4.30 12.05
CA GLY A 32 -19.04 4.00 12.49
C GLY A 32 -18.54 2.63 12.09
N ASN A 33 -17.24 2.45 12.23
CA ASN A 33 -16.62 1.14 12.14
C ASN A 33 -15.49 0.99 13.16
N LEU A 34 -15.23 -0.25 13.55
CA LEU A 34 -14.10 -0.62 14.39
C LEU A 34 -13.30 -1.68 13.65
N GLU A 35 -12.00 -1.44 13.49
CA GLU A 35 -11.02 -2.44 13.09
C GLU A 35 -10.08 -2.68 14.27
N THR A 36 -9.81 -3.94 14.58
CA THR A 36 -8.92 -4.33 15.68
C THR A 36 -8.11 -5.55 15.30
N ASN A 37 -6.83 -5.51 15.63
CA ASN A 37 -5.89 -6.62 15.54
C ASN A 37 -5.23 -6.80 16.92
N ALA A 38 -5.16 -8.04 17.40
CA ALA A 38 -4.46 -8.38 18.62
C ALA A 38 -3.63 -9.65 18.40
N ASN A 39 -2.38 -9.62 18.81
CA ASN A 39 -1.40 -10.67 18.64
C ASN A 39 -0.88 -11.11 20.00
N PHE A 40 -0.96 -12.41 20.27
CA PHE A 40 -0.31 -13.07 21.39
C PHE A 40 0.91 -13.82 20.85
N PHE A 41 2.09 -13.50 21.37
CA PHE A 41 3.35 -13.95 20.80
C PHE A 41 3.86 -15.18 21.54
N ILE A 42 4.24 -16.22 20.79
CA ILE A 42 4.82 -17.46 21.31
C ILE A 42 6.22 -17.59 20.72
N ARG A 43 7.22 -17.52 21.60
CA ARG A 43 8.63 -17.58 21.21
C ARG A 43 8.95 -18.87 20.44
N ASP A 44 9.55 -18.72 19.26
CA ASP A 44 10.06 -19.79 18.42
C ASP A 44 11.38 -19.35 17.77
N SER A 45 12.49 -19.67 18.46
CA SER A 45 13.83 -19.28 18.01
C SER A 45 14.27 -19.95 16.71
N LEU A 46 13.65 -21.09 16.33
CA LEU A 46 14.04 -21.83 15.13
C LEU A 46 13.73 -21.04 13.86
N ILE A 47 12.68 -20.21 13.89
CA ILE A 47 12.23 -19.43 12.72
C ILE A 47 12.54 -17.94 12.85
N GLY A 48 13.30 -17.54 13.88
CA GLY A 48 13.60 -16.12 14.16
C GLY A 48 12.48 -15.37 14.90
N ALA A 49 11.44 -16.05 15.37
CA ALA A 49 10.38 -15.47 16.20
C ALA A 49 10.82 -15.39 17.68
N ALA A 50 11.91 -14.65 17.94
CA ALA A 50 12.53 -14.48 19.24
C ALA A 50 13.37 -13.19 19.28
N ASN A 51 13.89 -12.81 20.45
CA ASN A 51 14.83 -11.69 20.62
C ASN A 51 14.22 -10.32 20.27
N THR A 52 12.89 -10.20 20.42
CA THR A 52 12.17 -8.92 20.33
C THR A 52 11.34 -8.70 21.60
N PRO A 53 11.00 -7.44 21.94
CA PRO A 53 10.17 -7.15 23.11
C PRO A 53 8.87 -7.96 23.16
N GLN A 54 8.24 -8.19 22.00
CA GLN A 54 6.99 -8.92 21.86
C GLN A 54 7.11 -10.38 22.27
N TYR A 55 8.19 -11.07 21.86
CA TYR A 55 8.39 -12.48 22.19
C TYR A 55 9.00 -12.72 23.57
N ASP A 56 9.83 -11.80 24.05
CA ASP A 56 10.64 -12.07 25.24
C ASP A 56 10.01 -11.52 26.54
N ARG A 57 9.20 -10.46 26.48
CA ARG A 57 8.66 -9.81 27.70
C ARG A 57 7.23 -9.29 27.63
N GLN A 58 6.78 -8.74 26.50
CA GLN A 58 5.44 -8.14 26.39
C GLN A 58 4.35 -9.19 26.12
N LEU A 59 4.66 -10.20 25.30
CA LEU A 59 3.80 -11.35 24.96
C LEU A 59 2.46 -11.02 24.29
N TYR A 60 2.13 -9.74 24.17
CA TYR A 60 0.90 -9.21 23.62
C TYR A 60 1.14 -7.88 22.91
N GLY A 61 0.51 -7.71 21.75
CA GLY A 61 0.46 -6.44 21.03
C GLY A 61 -0.87 -6.26 20.31
N ALA A 62 -1.36 -5.04 20.19
CA ALA A 62 -2.63 -4.75 19.56
C ALA A 62 -2.68 -3.38 18.89
N GLU A 63 -3.52 -3.30 17.86
CA GLU A 63 -3.87 -2.09 17.13
C GLU A 63 -5.39 -1.99 17.01
N ALA A 64 -5.97 -0.82 17.23
CA ALA A 64 -7.39 -0.59 17.01
C ALA A 64 -7.65 0.80 16.40
N TRP A 65 -8.62 0.85 15.47
CA TRP A 65 -9.09 2.07 14.83
C TRP A 65 -10.61 2.12 14.90
N LEU A 66 -11.14 3.08 15.66
CA LEU A 66 -12.58 3.36 15.74
C LEU A 66 -12.89 4.60 14.92
N ASN A 67 -13.56 4.44 13.78
CA ASN A 67 -14.04 5.55 12.95
C ASN A 67 -15.48 5.88 13.30
N LEU A 68 -15.77 7.16 13.43
CA LEU A 68 -17.08 7.74 13.59
C LEU A 68 -17.28 8.82 12.54
N SER A 69 -18.42 8.79 11.87
CA SER A 69 -18.82 9.79 10.88
C SER A 69 -20.19 10.32 11.25
N TYR A 70 -20.36 11.63 11.10
CA TYR A 70 -21.63 12.31 11.33
C TYR A 70 -21.91 13.27 10.19
N SER A 71 -23.07 13.13 9.56
CA SER A 71 -23.53 14.03 8.51
C SER A 71 -24.82 14.72 8.92
N ASN A 72 -24.81 16.06 8.94
CA ASN A 72 -26.01 16.86 9.18
C ASN A 72 -25.84 18.28 8.61
N TRP A 73 -26.94 18.89 8.16
CA TRP A 73 -26.97 20.28 7.65
C TRP A 73 -25.95 20.58 6.52
N GLY A 74 -25.61 19.56 5.73
CA GLY A 74 -24.60 19.64 4.67
C GLY A 74 -23.16 19.70 5.18
N PHE A 75 -22.92 19.42 6.47
CA PHE A 75 -21.60 19.20 7.02
C PHE A 75 -21.35 17.70 7.20
N ASP A 76 -20.14 17.27 6.84
CA ASP A 76 -19.62 15.95 7.14
C ASP A 76 -18.48 16.08 8.15
N PHE A 77 -18.67 15.45 9.29
CA PHE A 77 -17.68 15.34 10.36
C PHE A 77 -17.16 13.91 10.39
N GLY A 78 -15.85 13.76 10.53
CA GLY A 78 -15.25 12.47 10.84
C GLY A 78 -14.30 12.57 12.01
N LEU A 79 -14.27 11.52 12.83
CA LEU A 79 -13.36 11.34 13.94
C LEU A 79 -12.88 9.88 13.95
N ARG A 80 -11.58 9.68 14.15
CA ARG A 80 -10.98 8.35 14.32
C ARG A 80 -10.13 8.35 15.58
N PHE A 81 -10.41 7.41 16.46
CA PHE A 81 -9.57 7.09 17.60
C PHE A 81 -8.65 5.92 17.23
N ASP A 82 -7.36 6.08 17.46
CA ASP A 82 -6.34 5.09 17.18
C ASP A 82 -5.75 4.64 18.53
N LEU A 83 -5.51 3.34 18.66
CA LEU A 83 -4.86 2.74 19.82
C LEU A 83 -3.78 1.79 19.34
N PHE A 84 -2.57 1.96 19.85
CA PHE A 84 -1.44 1.06 19.67
C PHE A 84 -0.98 0.62 21.05
N ASN A 85 -0.91 -0.69 21.27
CA ASN A 85 -0.41 -1.25 22.51
C ASN A 85 0.66 -2.29 22.18
N ASN A 86 1.92 -2.00 22.50
CA ASN A 86 3.08 -2.83 22.17
C ASN A 86 3.16 -3.25 20.68
N SER A 87 2.60 -2.42 19.79
CA SER A 87 2.50 -2.71 18.36
C SER A 87 3.88 -2.85 17.74
N ASN A 88 4.10 -3.91 16.96
CA ASN A 88 5.30 -4.10 16.14
C ASN A 88 5.11 -3.64 14.68
N LEU A 89 3.98 -3.00 14.38
CA LEU A 89 3.57 -2.67 13.01
C LEU A 89 4.37 -1.48 12.45
N LEU A 90 4.74 -0.51 13.29
CA LEU A 90 5.58 0.64 12.90
C LEU A 90 7.05 0.25 12.73
N ASN A 91 7.56 -0.56 13.66
CA ASN A 91 8.92 -1.05 13.66
C ASN A 91 8.91 -2.53 14.09
N PRO A 92 9.22 -3.47 13.17
CA PRO A 92 9.25 -4.90 13.45
C PRO A 92 10.13 -5.33 14.63
N THR A 93 11.18 -4.56 14.94
CA THR A 93 12.16 -4.89 16.00
C THR A 93 11.89 -4.18 17.32
N GLY A 94 10.95 -3.22 17.32
CA GLY A 94 10.60 -2.41 18.47
C GLY A 94 9.12 -2.54 18.83
N SER A 95 8.67 -1.72 19.78
CA SER A 95 7.28 -1.63 20.17
C SER A 95 6.84 -0.18 20.15
N TYR A 96 5.64 0.06 19.64
CA TYR A 96 4.98 1.36 19.69
C TYR A 96 3.72 1.26 20.54
N THR A 97 3.62 2.14 21.54
CA THR A 97 2.46 2.25 22.44
C THR A 97 2.07 3.70 22.55
N ASP A 98 0.86 4.02 22.09
CA ASP A 98 0.30 5.36 22.10
C ASP A 98 -1.20 5.28 21.74
N GLU A 99 -1.98 6.26 22.18
CA GLU A 99 -3.42 6.29 21.93
C GLU A 99 -3.97 7.71 21.84
N GLY A 100 -4.94 7.93 20.96
CA GLY A 100 -5.50 9.27 20.80
C GLY A 100 -6.37 9.45 19.57
N ILE A 101 -6.64 10.71 19.24
CA ILE A 101 -7.36 11.07 18.02
C ILE A 101 -6.38 10.98 16.86
N GLY A 102 -6.42 9.87 16.13
CA GLY A 102 -5.58 9.69 14.95
C GLY A 102 -6.05 10.55 13.77
N ARG A 103 -7.36 10.81 13.64
CA ARG A 103 -7.86 11.58 12.51
C ARG A 103 -9.14 12.32 12.87
N TRP A 104 -9.27 13.54 12.37
CA TRP A 104 -10.52 14.28 12.36
C TRP A 104 -10.61 15.12 11.10
N TYR A 105 -11.82 15.39 10.62
CA TYR A 105 -12.05 16.34 9.55
C TYR A 105 -13.44 16.95 9.63
N ILE A 106 -13.57 18.12 9.01
CA ILE A 106 -14.84 18.80 8.77
C ILE A 106 -14.88 19.15 7.29
N GLN A 107 -15.98 18.79 6.64
CA GLN A 107 -16.23 19.06 5.23
C GLN A 107 -17.59 19.71 5.05
N LYS A 108 -17.70 20.58 4.06
CA LYS A 108 -18.97 21.19 3.66
C LYS A 108 -18.93 21.57 2.18
N SER A 109 -20.01 21.24 1.48
CA SER A 109 -20.26 21.69 0.12
C SER A 109 -21.35 22.77 0.14
N ILE A 110 -21.06 23.91 -0.48
CA ILE A 110 -21.95 25.06 -0.60
C ILE A 110 -22.05 25.41 -2.07
N GLN A 111 -23.14 24.96 -2.71
CA GLN A 111 -23.31 25.10 -4.16
C GLN A 111 -22.11 24.50 -4.90
N LYS A 112 -21.29 25.33 -5.54
CA LYS A 112 -20.11 24.95 -6.32
C LYS A 112 -18.81 24.91 -5.52
N LEU A 113 -18.83 25.29 -4.24
CA LEU A 113 -17.66 25.41 -3.38
C LEU A 113 -17.60 24.27 -2.37
N ASP A 114 -16.50 23.52 -2.39
CA ASP A 114 -16.16 22.50 -1.38
C ASP A 114 -15.10 23.04 -0.43
N ILE A 115 -15.35 22.94 0.87
CA ILE A 115 -14.42 23.33 1.93
C ILE A 115 -14.10 22.10 2.77
N SER A 116 -12.82 21.87 3.06
CA SER A 116 -12.38 20.77 3.93
C SER A 116 -11.24 21.22 4.84
N VAL A 117 -11.31 20.87 6.13
CA VAL A 117 -10.25 21.16 7.12
C VAL A 117 -10.04 19.94 8.01
N GLY A 118 -8.80 19.70 8.43
CA GLY A 118 -8.40 18.60 9.31
C GLY A 118 -7.41 17.67 8.61
N TYR A 119 -7.50 16.37 8.89
CA TYR A 119 -6.70 15.31 8.28
C TYR A 119 -7.36 14.80 7.00
N LEU A 120 -6.86 15.28 5.87
CA LEU A 120 -7.47 15.09 4.56
C LEU A 120 -6.73 14.01 3.76
N TYR A 121 -7.49 13.09 3.19
CA TYR A 121 -7.01 12.18 2.16
C TYR A 121 -7.38 12.73 0.79
N ASP A 122 -6.43 12.69 -0.13
CA ASP A 122 -6.59 13.25 -1.47
C ASP A 122 -5.47 12.78 -2.40
N GLN A 123 -5.68 12.93 -3.71
CA GLN A 123 -4.74 12.54 -4.74
C GLN A 123 -4.83 13.50 -5.94
N ILE A 124 -3.76 13.60 -6.72
CA ILE A 124 -3.76 14.24 -8.04
C ILE A 124 -3.32 13.22 -9.09
N GLY A 125 -4.07 13.08 -10.19
CA GLY A 125 -3.79 12.09 -11.24
C GLY A 125 -3.73 10.67 -10.66
N SER A 126 -2.73 9.90 -11.06
CA SER A 126 -2.46 8.57 -10.49
C SER A 126 -1.74 8.58 -9.13
N GLY A 127 -1.44 9.77 -8.60
CA GLY A 127 -0.73 9.97 -7.33
C GLY A 127 0.77 10.23 -7.47
N ILE A 128 1.28 10.28 -8.71
CA ILE A 128 2.71 10.44 -9.02
C ILE A 128 3.31 11.68 -8.36
N ILE A 129 2.55 12.78 -8.26
CA ILE A 129 3.04 14.01 -7.62
C ILE A 129 2.52 14.21 -6.19
N PHE A 130 1.39 13.58 -5.83
CA PHE A 130 0.79 13.69 -4.49
C PHE A 130 -0.28 12.63 -4.26
N ARG A 131 -0.16 11.91 -3.14
CA ARG A 131 -1.19 11.02 -2.60
C ARG A 131 -1.14 10.99 -1.07
N ALA A 132 -2.21 11.47 -0.44
CA ALA A 132 -2.49 11.30 0.98
C ALA A 132 -3.55 10.21 1.15
N PHE A 133 -3.20 9.09 1.80
CA PHE A 133 -3.99 7.87 1.91
C PHE A 133 -3.66 7.09 3.20
N GLU A 134 -4.45 6.06 3.46
CA GLU A 134 -4.28 5.14 4.58
C GLU A 134 -4.13 3.70 4.06
N GLU A 135 -3.10 2.99 4.49
CA GLU A 135 -2.91 1.55 4.32
C GLU A 135 -2.45 0.93 5.64
N ARG A 136 -3.42 0.46 6.44
CA ARG A 136 -3.19 -0.09 7.79
C ARG A 136 -2.22 -1.27 7.83
N PRO A 137 -2.23 -2.25 6.91
CA PRO A 137 -1.28 -3.36 6.97
C PRO A 137 0.19 -2.92 6.90
N LEU A 138 0.46 -1.78 6.24
CA LEU A 138 1.79 -1.17 6.14
C LEU A 138 2.02 -0.06 7.18
N LEU A 139 1.01 0.25 8.00
CA LEU A 139 0.93 1.42 8.88
C LEU A 139 1.24 2.74 8.16
N ILE A 140 0.78 2.85 6.91
CA ILE A 140 0.83 4.12 6.19
C ILE A 140 -0.44 4.87 6.54
N ASP A 141 -0.24 6.06 7.09
CA ASP A 141 -1.30 7.06 7.22
C ASP A 141 -0.67 8.44 7.07
N ASN A 142 -0.64 8.91 5.82
CA ASN A 142 -0.01 10.17 5.45
C ASN A 142 -1.04 11.26 5.14
N ALA A 143 -2.18 11.27 5.87
CA ALA A 143 -3.17 12.33 5.76
C ALA A 143 -2.53 13.73 5.79
N LEU A 144 -2.99 14.62 4.93
CA LEU A 144 -2.57 16.02 4.96
C LEU A 144 -3.37 16.75 6.04
N PHE A 145 -2.70 17.12 7.13
CA PHE A 145 -3.27 17.97 8.17
C PHE A 145 -3.24 19.43 7.73
N GLY A 146 -4.40 19.96 7.34
CA GLY A 146 -4.50 21.32 6.81
C GLY A 146 -5.88 21.66 6.25
N ALA A 147 -5.90 22.40 5.16
CA ALA A 147 -7.12 22.87 4.51
C ALA A 147 -7.10 22.63 3.00
N ARG A 148 -8.28 22.41 2.43
CA ARG A 148 -8.53 22.24 1.01
C ARG A 148 -9.77 23.00 0.60
N LEU A 149 -9.70 23.66 -0.56
CA LEU A 149 -10.82 24.28 -1.25
C LEU A 149 -10.97 23.66 -2.64
N GLY A 150 -12.18 23.29 -3.00
CA GLY A 150 -12.55 22.87 -4.36
C GLY A 150 -13.61 23.80 -4.92
N TYR A 151 -13.56 24.14 -6.20
CA TYR A 151 -14.56 24.97 -6.84
C TYR A 151 -14.87 24.50 -8.26
N GLU A 152 -16.16 24.40 -8.60
CA GLU A 152 -16.62 24.10 -9.95
C GLU A 152 -16.63 25.37 -10.80
N ILE A 153 -15.57 25.57 -11.59
CA ILE A 153 -15.38 26.77 -12.41
C ILE A 153 -16.33 26.79 -13.62
N LEU A 154 -16.58 25.63 -14.22
CA LEU A 154 -17.49 25.40 -15.35
C LEU A 154 -18.16 24.03 -15.13
N PRO A 155 -19.29 23.72 -15.81
CA PRO A 155 -19.79 22.34 -15.85
C PRO A 155 -18.66 21.40 -16.22
N ASP A 156 -18.49 20.31 -15.47
CA ASP A 156 -17.46 19.29 -15.68
C ASP A 156 -16.00 19.74 -15.48
N TRP A 157 -15.75 20.94 -14.93
CA TRP A 157 -14.41 21.43 -14.60
C TRP A 157 -14.30 21.87 -13.14
N LYS A 158 -13.34 21.28 -12.43
CA LYS A 158 -13.07 21.55 -11.02
C LYS A 158 -11.64 22.04 -10.84
N ILE A 159 -11.49 23.11 -10.07
CA ILE A 159 -10.19 23.51 -9.51
C ILE A 159 -10.15 23.14 -8.04
N LYS A 160 -9.01 22.66 -7.58
CA LYS A 160 -8.74 22.31 -6.20
C LYS A 160 -7.43 22.94 -5.76
N VAL A 161 -7.41 23.51 -4.56
CA VAL A 161 -6.19 23.99 -3.91
C VAL A 161 -6.13 23.44 -2.49
N PHE A 162 -4.93 23.15 -2.00
CA PHE A 162 -4.73 22.69 -0.63
C PHE A 162 -3.39 23.13 -0.06
N THR A 163 -3.32 23.16 1.26
CA THR A 163 -2.07 23.35 2.01
C THR A 163 -2.15 22.65 3.35
N GLY A 164 -1.03 22.14 3.83
CA GLY A 164 -0.96 21.48 5.13
C GLY A 164 0.40 20.86 5.42
N ARG A 165 0.43 20.01 6.44
CA ARG A 165 1.58 19.19 6.83
C ARG A 165 1.17 17.74 6.85
N GLN A 166 2.08 16.85 6.45
CA GLN A 166 1.80 15.42 6.41
C GLN A 166 1.79 14.85 7.83
N LYS A 167 0.81 14.00 8.13
CA LYS A 167 0.69 13.26 9.39
C LYS A 167 1.87 12.30 9.62
N GLN A 168 2.26 12.12 10.88
CA GLN A 168 3.24 11.16 11.37
C GLN A 168 2.75 10.55 12.70
N GLN A 169 2.08 9.39 12.65
CA GLN A 169 1.41 8.81 13.83
C GLN A 169 0.47 9.85 14.50
N PHE A 170 0.64 10.23 15.77
CA PHE A 170 -0.16 11.28 16.39
C PHE A 170 0.41 12.70 16.22
N ASP A 171 1.57 12.82 15.57
CA ASP A 171 2.26 14.06 15.25
C ASP A 171 2.12 14.44 13.76
N VAL A 172 2.83 15.49 13.36
CA VAL A 172 2.94 15.97 11.97
C VAL A 172 4.38 16.28 11.62
N TYR A 173 4.78 15.97 10.38
CA TYR A 173 6.05 16.43 9.83
C TYR A 173 6.08 17.96 9.73
N SER A 174 7.26 18.56 9.91
CA SER A 174 7.41 20.03 9.89
C SER A 174 7.28 20.63 8.49
N SER A 175 7.59 19.86 7.44
CA SER A 175 7.58 20.34 6.06
C SER A 175 6.17 20.69 5.58
N VAL A 176 6.05 21.83 4.90
CA VAL A 176 4.76 22.33 4.40
C VAL A 176 4.55 21.86 2.96
N ILE A 177 3.37 21.33 2.70
CA ILE A 177 2.95 20.86 1.37
C ILE A 177 1.80 21.74 0.88
N LYS A 178 1.90 22.19 -0.36
CA LYS A 178 0.87 22.98 -1.06
C LYS A 178 0.58 22.35 -2.40
N GLY A 179 -0.65 22.42 -2.87
CA GLY A 179 -0.96 21.92 -4.19
C GLY A 179 -2.16 22.59 -4.84
N LEU A 180 -2.22 22.45 -6.16
CA LEU A 180 -3.29 22.88 -7.03
C LEU A 180 -3.55 21.77 -8.04
N SER A 181 -4.82 21.42 -8.28
CA SER A 181 -5.21 20.60 -9.43
C SER A 181 -6.36 21.25 -10.19
N ILE A 182 -6.39 21.01 -11.50
CA ILE A 182 -7.51 21.31 -12.37
C ILE A 182 -7.87 19.99 -13.04
N ASP A 183 -9.11 19.58 -12.88
CA ASP A 183 -9.65 18.33 -13.40
C ASP A 183 -10.86 18.67 -14.28
N GLY A 184 -10.84 18.22 -15.52
CA GLY A 184 -11.87 18.47 -16.51
C GLY A 184 -12.46 17.17 -17.06
N TYR A 185 -13.68 17.26 -17.59
CA TYR A 185 -14.30 16.19 -18.35
C TYR A 185 -14.98 16.78 -19.59
N LEU A 186 -14.79 16.11 -20.74
CA LEU A 186 -15.39 16.48 -22.02
C LEU A 186 -15.88 15.21 -22.72
N GLY A 187 -17.20 15.06 -22.81
CA GLY A 187 -17.82 14.01 -23.61
C GLY A 187 -18.06 14.47 -25.05
N GLY A 188 -18.08 13.53 -25.99
CA GLY A 188 -18.59 13.80 -27.32
C GLY A 188 -20.08 14.16 -27.29
N GLY A 189 -20.55 14.89 -28.31
CA GLY A 189 -21.97 15.23 -28.47
C GLY A 189 -22.86 14.01 -28.75
N GLU A 190 -24.12 14.26 -29.11
CA GLU A 190 -25.12 13.21 -29.34
C GLU A 190 -24.63 12.19 -30.40
N GLY A 191 -24.54 10.91 -30.01
CA GLY A 191 -24.07 9.80 -30.86
C GLY A 191 -22.55 9.55 -30.88
N ALA A 192 -21.74 10.39 -30.25
CA ALA A 192 -20.30 10.18 -30.13
C ALA A 192 -19.95 9.21 -28.98
N ASN A 193 -19.22 8.14 -29.27
CA ASN A 193 -18.79 7.16 -28.27
C ASN A 193 -17.38 7.47 -27.74
N TRP A 194 -17.07 8.73 -27.45
CA TRP A 194 -15.79 9.11 -26.87
C TRP A 194 -15.95 10.15 -25.75
N ALA A 195 -15.01 10.15 -24.81
CA ALA A 195 -14.87 11.13 -23.75
C ALA A 195 -13.41 11.28 -23.36
N ILE A 196 -13.01 12.48 -22.93
CA ILE A 196 -11.69 12.75 -22.34
C ILE A 196 -11.85 13.34 -20.93
N ALA A 197 -10.94 12.97 -20.05
CA ALA A 197 -10.83 13.53 -18.71
C ALA A 197 -9.41 14.10 -18.51
N PRO A 198 -9.12 15.29 -19.05
CA PRO A 198 -7.83 15.93 -18.88
C PRO A 198 -7.67 16.52 -17.48
N GLY A 199 -6.45 16.58 -17.00
CA GLY A 199 -6.13 17.28 -15.77
C GLY A 199 -4.68 17.76 -15.71
N PHE A 200 -4.46 18.71 -14.81
CA PHE A 200 -3.16 19.31 -14.53
C PHE A 200 -3.00 19.46 -13.02
N GLY A 201 -1.79 19.24 -12.53
CA GLY A 201 -1.46 19.28 -11.12
C GLY A 201 -0.13 19.97 -10.85
N VAL A 202 -0.06 20.70 -9.74
CA VAL A 202 1.17 21.23 -9.15
C VAL A 202 1.20 20.96 -7.67
N VAL A 203 2.35 20.49 -7.18
CA VAL A 203 2.60 20.25 -5.76
C VAL A 203 3.94 20.88 -5.40
N ASN A 204 3.96 21.62 -4.30
CA ASN A 204 5.16 22.17 -3.71
C ASN A 204 5.38 21.56 -2.33
N ARG A 205 6.64 21.24 -2.03
CA ARG A 205 7.11 20.92 -0.68
C ARG A 205 8.15 21.95 -0.27
N THR A 206 7.96 22.53 0.92
CA THR A 206 8.93 23.41 1.58
C THR A 206 9.50 22.72 2.81
N LEU A 207 10.83 22.55 2.84
CA LEU A 207 11.56 22.06 4.00
C LEU A 207 11.52 23.06 5.16
N ASP A 208 11.60 22.55 6.39
CA ASP A 208 11.85 23.36 7.58
C ASP A 208 13.36 23.54 7.83
N ASP A 209 13.70 24.53 8.65
CA ASP A 209 15.08 24.89 8.94
C ASP A 209 15.86 23.74 9.60
N ALA A 210 15.24 22.92 10.44
CA ALA A 210 15.94 21.81 11.10
C ALA A 210 16.32 20.72 10.09
N ALA A 211 15.40 20.37 9.18
CA ALA A 211 15.70 19.44 8.08
C ALA A 211 16.79 20.01 7.15
N MET A 212 16.75 21.32 6.85
CA MET A 212 17.78 21.97 6.04
C MET A 212 19.15 21.98 6.73
N ASN A 213 19.20 22.33 8.01
CA ASN A 213 20.44 22.34 8.79
C ASN A 213 21.07 20.95 8.85
N SER A 214 20.25 19.90 9.00
CA SER A 214 20.72 18.51 8.91
C SER A 214 21.29 18.18 7.53
N LEU A 215 20.65 18.61 6.44
CA LEU A 215 21.19 18.41 5.08
C LEU A 215 22.54 19.10 4.91
N VAL A 216 22.63 20.38 5.28
CA VAL A 216 23.86 21.16 5.17
C VAL A 216 24.98 20.53 6.01
N ALA A 217 24.68 20.04 7.22
CA ALA A 217 25.65 19.37 8.06
C ALA A 217 26.23 18.11 7.39
N THR A 218 25.39 17.27 6.76
CA THR A 218 25.84 16.09 6.01
C THR A 218 26.63 16.49 4.77
N ILE A 219 26.12 17.42 3.96
CA ILE A 219 26.77 17.84 2.71
C ILE A 219 28.15 18.47 2.97
N ASN A 220 28.34 19.17 4.10
CA ASN A 220 29.64 19.73 4.47
C ASN A 220 30.71 18.67 4.77
N THR A 221 30.34 17.40 4.92
CA THR A 221 31.30 16.29 5.03
C THR A 221 31.83 15.82 3.68
N TYR A 222 31.14 16.16 2.58
CA TYR A 222 31.49 15.71 1.24
C TYR A 222 32.69 16.48 0.68
N THR A 223 33.38 15.88 -0.29
CA THR A 223 34.34 16.61 -1.12
C THR A 223 33.65 17.67 -1.97
N LYS A 224 34.44 18.59 -2.55
CA LYS A 224 33.93 19.60 -3.48
C LYS A 224 33.25 19.01 -4.72
N GLU A 225 33.56 17.77 -5.08
CA GLU A 225 32.99 17.09 -6.24
C GLU A 225 31.56 16.61 -5.97
N ASP A 226 31.30 16.10 -4.77
CA ASP A 226 29.99 15.58 -4.38
C ASP A 226 29.10 16.63 -3.68
N ALA A 227 29.69 17.68 -3.11
CA ALA A 227 28.94 18.72 -2.42
C ALA A 227 28.07 19.56 -3.36
N PHE A 228 26.86 19.90 -2.91
CA PHE A 228 25.91 20.73 -3.65
C PHE A 228 25.17 21.71 -2.74
N VAL A 229 24.50 22.71 -3.34
CA VAL A 229 23.68 23.66 -2.57
C VAL A 229 22.26 23.11 -2.44
N PRO A 230 21.81 22.71 -1.23
CA PRO A 230 20.47 22.16 -1.06
C PRO A 230 19.38 23.21 -1.29
N LYS A 231 18.18 22.74 -1.62
CA LYS A 231 17.01 23.60 -1.93
C LYS A 231 15.91 23.44 -0.90
N TYR A 232 15.37 24.56 -0.41
CA TYR A 232 14.21 24.55 0.49
C TYR A 232 12.93 24.09 -0.20
N ASN A 233 12.75 24.46 -1.46
CA ASN A 233 11.52 24.22 -2.20
C ASN A 233 11.76 23.27 -3.37
N ALA A 234 10.89 22.26 -3.47
CA ALA A 234 10.75 21.42 -4.63
C ALA A 234 9.32 21.55 -5.19
N TYR A 235 9.20 21.49 -6.51
CA TYR A 235 7.94 21.62 -7.24
C TYR A 235 7.78 20.42 -8.17
N ALA A 236 6.64 19.75 -8.10
CA ALA A 236 6.25 18.67 -8.99
C ALA A 236 5.04 19.12 -9.82
N PHE A 237 5.09 18.87 -11.12
CA PHE A 237 4.07 19.20 -12.10
C PHE A 237 3.60 17.90 -12.75
N SER A 238 2.30 17.77 -13.03
CA SER A 238 1.75 16.64 -13.77
C SER A 238 0.69 17.08 -14.76
N VAL A 239 0.69 16.50 -15.95
CA VAL A 239 -0.41 16.56 -16.91
C VAL A 239 -0.87 15.13 -17.15
N PHE A 240 -2.17 14.90 -17.06
CA PHE A 240 -2.76 13.58 -17.29
C PHE A 240 -4.04 13.67 -18.10
N ASN A 241 -4.39 12.58 -18.76
CA ASN A 241 -5.65 12.47 -19.49
C ASN A 241 -6.12 11.01 -19.51
N THR A 242 -7.43 10.82 -19.36
CA THR A 242 -8.10 9.55 -19.69
C THR A 242 -8.94 9.74 -20.94
N LEU A 243 -8.59 9.08 -22.04
CA LEU A 243 -9.44 8.94 -23.22
C LEU A 243 -10.25 7.64 -23.09
N THR A 244 -11.57 7.72 -23.20
CA THR A 244 -12.44 6.56 -23.38
C THR A 244 -13.07 6.66 -24.76
N ALA A 245 -12.92 5.65 -25.61
CA ALA A 245 -13.45 5.60 -26.97
C ALA A 245 -14.02 4.19 -27.27
N GLY A 246 -15.34 4.05 -27.18
CA GLY A 246 -16.02 2.77 -27.32
C GLY A 246 -15.50 1.73 -26.31
N ASN A 247 -14.84 0.69 -26.84
CA ASN A 247 -14.28 -0.41 -26.04
C ASN A 247 -12.83 -0.17 -25.59
N PHE A 248 -12.26 1.00 -25.89
CA PHE A 248 -10.89 1.37 -25.54
C PHE A 248 -10.87 2.44 -24.45
N THR A 249 -9.95 2.31 -23.50
CA THR A 249 -9.61 3.34 -22.53
C THR A 249 -8.10 3.53 -22.53
N TRP A 250 -7.62 4.75 -22.62
CA TRP A 250 -6.20 5.11 -22.59
C TRP A 250 -5.97 6.19 -21.53
N TYR A 251 -5.20 5.84 -20.51
CA TYR A 251 -4.66 6.78 -19.54
C TYR A 251 -3.22 7.13 -19.91
N ALA A 252 -2.87 8.42 -19.88
CA ALA A 252 -1.49 8.88 -20.00
C ALA A 252 -1.24 9.98 -18.97
N GLU A 253 -0.09 9.92 -18.30
CA GLU A 253 0.38 10.91 -17.34
C GLU A 253 1.88 11.18 -17.54
N GLY A 254 2.24 12.46 -17.61
CA GLY A 254 3.62 12.93 -17.62
C GLY A 254 3.86 13.87 -16.46
N ALA A 255 4.84 13.57 -15.63
CA ALA A 255 5.20 14.36 -14.46
C ALA A 255 6.67 14.80 -14.50
N TYR A 256 6.92 16.01 -14.03
CA TYR A 256 8.24 16.59 -13.90
C TYR A 256 8.42 17.18 -12.50
N LYS A 257 9.58 16.94 -11.89
CA LYS A 257 9.95 17.49 -10.60
C LYS A 257 11.19 18.37 -10.76
N SER A 258 11.13 19.58 -10.23
CA SER A 258 12.28 20.48 -10.17
C SER A 258 13.43 19.84 -9.41
N LYS A 259 14.63 20.44 -9.49
CA LYS A 259 15.77 19.99 -8.67
C LYS A 259 15.38 19.88 -7.21
N ASP A 260 15.55 18.69 -6.65
CA ASP A 260 15.20 18.34 -5.29
C ASP A 260 16.36 17.63 -4.60
N ASN A 261 16.45 17.74 -3.28
CA ASN A 261 17.43 17.00 -2.50
C ASN A 261 16.95 15.55 -2.42
N LEU A 262 17.74 14.63 -2.95
CA LEU A 262 17.46 13.20 -3.00
C LEU A 262 18.49 12.43 -2.19
N ASN A 263 18.13 11.21 -1.82
CA ASN A 263 19.04 10.25 -1.20
C ASN A 263 19.09 9.01 -2.10
N ASP A 264 20.30 8.59 -2.45
CA ASP A 264 20.58 7.28 -3.04
C ASP A 264 21.18 6.38 -1.95
N PRO A 265 20.48 5.31 -1.51
CA PRO A 265 20.98 4.42 -0.46
C PRO A 265 22.18 3.57 -0.90
N PHE A 266 22.49 3.54 -2.19
CA PHE A 266 23.62 2.80 -2.76
C PHE A 266 24.64 3.70 -3.47
N GLY A 267 24.56 5.02 -3.24
CA GLY A 267 25.41 5.98 -3.93
C GLY A 267 26.85 5.95 -3.40
N GLU A 268 27.81 6.11 -4.31
CA GLU A 268 29.22 6.30 -3.99
C GLU A 268 29.55 7.79 -3.80
N PHE A 269 30.14 8.15 -2.67
CA PHE A 269 30.53 9.52 -2.37
C PHE A 269 31.83 9.59 -1.57
N ASN A 270 32.54 10.70 -1.72
CA ASN A 270 33.82 10.93 -1.08
C ASN A 270 33.65 11.84 0.15
N ILE A 271 34.19 11.40 1.30
CA ILE A 271 34.32 12.20 2.51
C ILE A 271 35.80 12.55 2.70
N GLY A 272 36.08 13.84 2.84
CA GLY A 272 37.46 14.35 2.92
C GLY A 272 38.31 13.92 1.69
N ASP A 273 39.64 13.98 1.80
CA ASP A 273 40.50 13.82 0.62
C ASP A 273 40.84 12.35 0.25
N THR A 274 40.40 11.34 1.02
CA THR A 274 40.90 9.96 0.86
C THR A 274 39.89 8.83 1.09
N THR A 275 38.64 9.10 1.49
CA THR A 275 37.68 8.03 1.82
C THR A 275 36.47 8.04 0.90
N THR A 276 36.36 7.01 0.06
CA THR A 276 35.13 6.71 -0.70
C THR A 276 34.24 5.80 0.13
N LEU A 277 32.98 6.18 0.28
CA LEU A 277 31.95 5.40 0.96
C LEU A 277 30.83 5.05 -0.02
N VAL A 278 30.20 3.90 0.20
CA VAL A 278 28.96 3.47 -0.46
C VAL A 278 27.86 3.51 0.60
N GLY A 279 26.76 4.20 0.31
CA GLY A 279 25.62 4.27 1.23
C GLY A 279 24.69 5.44 0.88
N ASP A 280 24.02 5.97 1.90
CA ASP A 280 23.08 7.11 1.83
C ASP A 280 23.72 8.41 1.26
N LYS A 281 23.91 8.48 -0.06
CA LYS A 281 24.43 9.64 -0.77
C LYS A 281 23.33 10.64 -1.01
N LEU A 282 23.52 11.86 -0.51
CA LEU A 282 22.68 12.99 -0.88
C LEU A 282 23.12 13.56 -2.22
N PHE A 283 22.16 13.89 -3.08
CA PHE A 283 22.44 14.55 -4.36
C PHE A 283 21.27 15.44 -4.79
N LEU A 284 21.52 16.29 -5.79
CA LEU A 284 20.53 17.23 -6.31
C LEU A 284 20.21 16.92 -7.78
N ALA A 285 19.00 16.43 -8.04
CA ALA A 285 18.55 16.13 -9.39
C ALA A 285 17.10 16.56 -9.62
N SER A 286 16.77 16.87 -10.87
CA SER A 286 15.39 16.93 -11.35
C SER A 286 14.89 15.51 -11.64
N GLY A 287 13.58 15.31 -11.53
CA GLY A 287 12.97 14.01 -11.79
C GLY A 287 11.94 14.06 -12.91
N SER A 288 11.69 12.92 -13.54
CA SER A 288 10.55 12.75 -14.44
C SER A 288 9.88 11.39 -14.28
N VAL A 289 8.57 11.35 -14.52
CA VAL A 289 7.82 10.09 -14.67
C VAL A 289 6.94 10.19 -15.90
N VAL A 290 6.92 9.13 -16.70
CA VAL A 290 5.91 8.93 -17.74
C VAL A 290 5.21 7.62 -17.44
N TYR A 291 3.89 7.66 -17.37
CA TYR A 291 3.04 6.50 -17.12
C TYR A 291 1.91 6.46 -18.14
N THR A 292 1.64 5.28 -18.69
CA THR A 292 0.55 5.08 -19.63
C THR A 292 -0.09 3.71 -19.43
N SER A 293 -1.41 3.63 -19.56
CA SER A 293 -2.19 2.40 -19.46
C SER A 293 -3.23 2.38 -20.58
N VAL A 294 -3.15 1.40 -21.47
CA VAL A 294 -4.10 1.19 -22.57
C VAL A 294 -4.88 -0.08 -22.29
N SER A 295 -6.20 0.05 -22.18
CA SER A 295 -7.11 -1.04 -21.93
C SER A 295 -8.13 -1.19 -23.06
N TYR A 296 -8.39 -2.43 -23.45
CA TYR A 296 -9.44 -2.81 -24.39
C TYR A 296 -10.33 -3.88 -23.76
N ALA A 297 -11.64 -3.70 -23.80
CA ALA A 297 -12.59 -4.68 -23.28
C ALA A 297 -13.77 -4.88 -24.25
N ASN A 298 -13.95 -6.11 -24.74
CA ASN A 298 -15.08 -6.45 -25.60
C ASN A 298 -15.43 -7.94 -25.52
N GLN A 299 -16.73 -8.26 -25.44
CA GLN A 299 -17.27 -9.63 -25.55
C GLN A 299 -16.50 -10.71 -24.75
N GLY A 300 -16.02 -10.37 -23.55
CA GLY A 300 -15.30 -11.28 -22.66
C GLY A 300 -13.78 -11.28 -22.80
N LEU A 301 -13.21 -10.63 -23.81
CA LEU A 301 -11.78 -10.29 -23.90
C LEU A 301 -11.52 -8.97 -23.15
N GLY A 302 -10.48 -8.96 -22.33
CA GLY A 302 -9.89 -7.78 -21.71
C GLY A 302 -8.39 -7.81 -21.93
N ILE A 303 -7.81 -6.73 -22.42
CA ILE A 303 -6.36 -6.55 -22.60
C ILE A 303 -6.00 -5.23 -21.95
N THR A 304 -4.98 -5.23 -21.08
CA THR A 304 -4.40 -4.03 -20.49
C THR A 304 -2.90 -4.06 -20.73
N LEU A 305 -2.37 -2.98 -21.31
CA LEU A 305 -0.94 -2.77 -21.56
C LEU A 305 -0.50 -1.51 -20.84
N GLU A 306 0.54 -1.60 -20.03
CA GLU A 306 1.01 -0.52 -19.17
C GLU A 306 2.51 -0.31 -19.37
N GLY A 307 2.92 0.96 -19.37
CA GLY A 307 4.31 1.35 -19.48
C GLY A 307 4.61 2.46 -18.48
N LYS A 308 5.77 2.36 -17.82
CA LYS A 308 6.24 3.37 -16.86
C LYS A 308 7.73 3.59 -17.02
N ARG A 309 8.14 4.86 -17.03
CA ARG A 309 9.53 5.30 -16.85
C ARG A 309 9.59 6.22 -15.65
N THR A 310 10.48 5.96 -14.72
CA THR A 310 10.71 6.77 -13.53
C THR A 310 12.19 7.10 -13.43
N GLU A 311 12.51 8.36 -13.18
CA GLU A 311 13.87 8.85 -12.98
C GLU A 311 13.87 9.92 -11.88
N ASN A 312 14.66 9.72 -10.83
CA ASN A 312 14.91 10.68 -9.75
C ASN A 312 13.62 11.28 -9.13
N PHE A 313 12.56 10.47 -9.00
CA PHE A 313 11.23 10.90 -8.59
C PHE A 313 10.83 10.45 -7.19
N ASP A 314 11.80 10.26 -6.30
CA ASP A 314 11.52 10.12 -4.87
C ASP A 314 11.02 11.46 -4.32
N PHE A 315 9.82 11.53 -3.73
CA PHE A 315 9.27 12.79 -3.23
C PHE A 315 8.75 12.62 -1.81
N ARG A 316 9.48 13.22 -0.86
CA ARG A 316 9.27 13.05 0.58
C ARG A 316 9.16 14.37 1.31
N THR A 317 8.61 14.33 2.54
CA THR A 317 8.59 15.48 3.46
C THR A 317 10.00 16.00 3.69
N ARG A 318 10.94 15.11 4.01
CA ARG A 318 12.38 15.40 4.06
C ARG A 318 13.20 14.24 3.47
N PRO A 319 14.35 14.51 2.84
CA PRO A 319 15.17 13.50 2.16
C PRO A 319 15.88 12.52 3.10
N GLN A 320 15.95 12.81 4.40
CA GLN A 320 16.52 11.91 5.41
C GLN A 320 15.54 10.81 5.85
N GLU A 321 14.28 10.86 5.42
CA GLU A 321 13.36 9.76 5.68
C GLU A 321 13.69 8.56 4.81
N GLN A 322 13.64 7.38 5.42
CA GLN A 322 13.90 6.10 4.75
C GLN A 322 12.63 5.24 4.71
N LEU A 323 12.66 4.17 3.92
CA LEU A 323 11.57 3.20 3.78
C LEU A 323 10.26 3.89 3.37
N ASN A 324 9.16 3.65 4.09
CA ASN A 324 7.83 4.19 3.77
C ASN A 324 7.53 5.52 4.48
N ARG A 325 8.50 6.11 5.18
CA ARG A 325 8.29 7.33 5.97
C ARG A 325 8.33 8.57 5.09
N GLY A 326 7.46 9.52 5.41
CA GLY A 326 7.42 10.83 4.75
C GLY A 326 7.10 10.82 3.25
N LEU A 327 6.61 9.72 2.67
CA LEU A 327 6.26 9.66 1.24
C LEU A 327 5.11 10.64 0.93
N ILE A 328 5.35 11.55 -0.01
CA ILE A 328 4.36 12.52 -0.53
C ILE A 328 3.67 11.95 -1.77
N ASN A 329 4.43 11.23 -2.60
CA ASN A 329 3.93 10.66 -3.84
C ASN A 329 3.67 9.14 -3.75
N PHE A 330 2.93 8.66 -4.74
CA PHE A 330 2.68 7.25 -4.99
C PHE A 330 2.96 6.96 -6.47
N LEU A 331 3.93 6.11 -6.75
CA LEU A 331 4.26 5.70 -8.12
C LEU A 331 3.55 4.39 -8.45
N PRO A 332 2.79 4.31 -9.56
CA PRO A 332 2.06 3.10 -9.94
C PRO A 332 2.97 1.86 -9.97
N PRO A 333 2.59 0.74 -9.33
CA PRO A 333 3.34 -0.51 -9.40
C PRO A 333 3.25 -1.13 -10.79
N MET A 334 4.31 -1.82 -11.22
CA MET A 334 4.38 -2.50 -12.52
C MET A 334 4.51 -4.03 -12.38
N ALA A 335 4.29 -4.52 -11.16
CA ALA A 335 4.26 -5.93 -10.82
C ALA A 335 2.86 -6.30 -10.32
N ARG A 336 2.43 -7.51 -10.66
CA ARG A 336 1.13 -8.04 -10.21
C ARG A 336 1.15 -8.25 -8.70
N VAL A 337 0.08 -7.82 -8.03
CA VAL A 337 -0.15 -8.19 -6.63
C VAL A 337 -0.77 -9.60 -6.61
N ASN A 338 0.00 -10.57 -6.14
CA ASN A 338 -0.43 -11.96 -6.01
C ASN A 338 -1.09 -12.21 -4.64
N THR A 339 -2.10 -13.07 -4.60
CA THR A 339 -2.85 -13.39 -3.37
C THR A 339 -2.52 -14.77 -2.79
N TYR A 340 -2.05 -15.70 -3.64
CA TYR A 340 -1.65 -17.04 -3.21
C TYR A 340 -0.34 -16.99 -2.41
N ARG A 341 -0.28 -17.77 -1.32
CA ARG A 341 0.80 -17.72 -0.33
C ARG A 341 2.22 -17.82 -0.90
N LEU A 342 2.49 -18.76 -1.82
CA LEU A 342 3.81 -18.90 -2.44
C LEU A 342 3.98 -17.89 -3.59
N ASN A 343 2.94 -17.60 -4.36
CA ASN A 343 3.03 -16.61 -5.45
C ASN A 343 3.35 -15.19 -4.98
N ALA A 344 2.93 -14.85 -3.76
CA ALA A 344 3.17 -13.56 -3.13
C ALA A 344 4.48 -13.52 -2.32
N ARG A 345 5.34 -14.55 -2.41
CA ARG A 345 6.55 -14.65 -1.59
C ARG A 345 7.59 -13.58 -1.92
N TYR A 346 7.74 -13.25 -3.20
CA TYR A 346 8.61 -12.19 -3.68
C TYR A 346 7.76 -11.18 -4.43
N ASN A 347 7.75 -9.93 -3.98
CA ASN A 347 6.97 -8.85 -4.58
C ASN A 347 7.92 -7.69 -4.87
N ALA A 348 7.83 -7.12 -6.08
CA ALA A 348 8.66 -5.98 -6.45
C ALA A 348 8.12 -4.68 -5.84
N ALA A 349 8.98 -3.98 -5.10
CA ALA A 349 8.72 -2.60 -4.67
C ALA A 349 8.98 -1.64 -5.83
N THR A 350 8.16 -0.59 -5.98
CA THR A 350 8.41 0.43 -6.99
C THR A 350 9.71 1.18 -6.69
N GLN A 351 10.62 1.27 -7.66
CA GLN A 351 11.86 2.05 -7.54
C GLN A 351 11.61 3.52 -7.91
N THR A 352 12.06 4.43 -7.06
CA THR A 352 11.82 5.89 -7.23
C THR A 352 12.97 6.63 -7.92
N LEU A 353 14.19 6.08 -7.87
CA LEU A 353 15.39 6.69 -8.45
C LEU A 353 15.60 6.35 -9.93
N GLY A 354 15.28 5.11 -10.35
CA GLY A 354 15.43 4.69 -11.74
C GLY A 354 14.69 3.39 -12.03
N GLU A 355 13.67 3.45 -12.89
CA GLU A 355 12.90 2.27 -13.29
C GLU A 355 12.36 2.44 -14.72
N GLN A 356 12.54 1.43 -15.56
CA GLN A 356 11.84 1.28 -16.84
C GLN A 356 11.05 -0.02 -16.82
N ALA A 357 9.73 0.09 -16.97
CA ALA A 357 8.83 -1.03 -16.72
C ALA A 357 7.71 -1.14 -17.76
N PHE A 358 7.31 -2.38 -18.02
CA PHE A 358 6.21 -2.76 -18.90
C PHE A 358 5.40 -3.89 -18.28
N GLN A 359 4.08 -3.80 -18.37
CA GLN A 359 3.17 -4.86 -17.94
C GLN A 359 2.08 -5.10 -19.01
N ALA A 360 1.73 -6.37 -19.22
CA ALA A 360 0.62 -6.78 -20.08
C ALA A 360 -0.26 -7.78 -19.33
N ASP A 361 -1.56 -7.52 -19.23
CA ASP A 361 -2.57 -8.40 -18.64
C ASP A 361 -3.64 -8.72 -19.69
N ILE A 362 -3.78 -9.99 -20.03
CA ILE A 362 -4.72 -10.47 -21.05
C ILE A 362 -5.66 -11.47 -20.38
N ARG A 363 -6.95 -11.15 -20.39
CA ARG A 363 -8.02 -11.98 -19.83
C ARG A 363 -9.04 -12.33 -20.90
N TYR A 364 -9.45 -13.59 -20.95
CA TYR A 364 -10.51 -14.02 -21.86
C TYR A 364 -11.51 -14.93 -21.15
N ASN A 365 -12.79 -14.59 -21.23
CA ASN A 365 -13.88 -15.35 -20.62
C ASN A 365 -14.80 -15.95 -21.68
N TYR A 366 -14.66 -17.25 -21.95
CA TYR A 366 -15.54 -17.99 -22.83
C TYR A 366 -16.84 -18.38 -22.13
N LYS A 367 -17.97 -17.81 -22.58
CA LYS A 367 -19.34 -18.10 -22.11
C LYS A 367 -19.51 -18.07 -20.58
N ARG A 368 -18.68 -17.29 -19.88
CA ARG A 368 -18.62 -17.21 -18.40
C ARG A 368 -18.36 -18.56 -17.70
N LYS A 369 -17.91 -19.58 -18.43
CA LYS A 369 -17.61 -20.94 -17.91
C LYS A 369 -16.11 -21.21 -17.84
N LEU A 370 -15.38 -20.80 -18.87
CA LEU A 370 -13.94 -21.01 -18.98
C LEU A 370 -13.28 -19.63 -19.09
N GLY A 371 -12.41 -19.29 -18.15
CA GLY A 371 -11.63 -18.06 -18.16
C GLY A 371 -10.15 -18.36 -18.29
N PHE A 372 -9.43 -17.51 -19.00
CA PHE A 372 -7.98 -17.54 -19.14
C PHE A 372 -7.44 -16.18 -18.71
N ASN A 373 -6.30 -16.17 -18.05
CA ASN A 373 -5.54 -14.97 -17.73
C ASN A 373 -4.06 -15.22 -17.97
N VAL A 374 -3.40 -14.30 -18.65
CA VAL A 374 -1.94 -14.25 -18.79
C VAL A 374 -1.49 -12.84 -18.42
N ASN A 375 -0.60 -12.74 -17.46
CA ASN A 375 0.04 -11.49 -17.07
C ASN A 375 1.55 -11.61 -17.27
N PHE A 376 2.15 -10.58 -17.84
CA PHE A 376 3.58 -10.44 -18.03
C PHE A 376 4.03 -9.10 -17.44
N SER A 377 5.02 -9.11 -16.56
CA SER A 377 5.66 -7.91 -16.02
C SER A 377 7.16 -7.97 -16.28
N ASN A 378 7.76 -6.86 -16.71
CA ASN A 378 9.20 -6.69 -16.83
C ASN A 378 9.63 -5.31 -16.33
N ILE A 379 10.56 -5.29 -15.39
CA ILE A 379 11.09 -4.10 -14.74
C ILE A 379 12.61 -4.16 -14.78
N ASN A 380 13.23 -3.13 -15.35
CA ASN A 380 14.68 -2.98 -15.44
C ASN A 380 15.10 -1.64 -14.82
N THR A 381 16.40 -1.51 -14.50
CA THR A 381 17.00 -0.21 -14.19
C THR A 381 16.98 0.71 -15.41
N LEU A 382 17.20 2.00 -15.15
CA LEU A 382 17.27 3.02 -16.19
C LEU A 382 18.69 3.24 -16.73
N ASP A 383 19.71 2.72 -16.03
CA ASP A 383 21.12 2.97 -16.30
C ASP A 383 21.62 2.29 -17.59
N GLU A 384 22.79 2.70 -18.05
CA GLU A 384 23.46 2.09 -19.21
C GLU A 384 23.67 0.59 -18.97
N GLY A 385 22.93 -0.24 -19.70
CA GLY A 385 22.94 -1.71 -19.57
C GLY A 385 21.61 -2.31 -19.10
N ALA A 386 20.68 -1.51 -18.57
CA ALA A 386 19.32 -1.89 -18.19
C ALA A 386 19.23 -3.24 -17.46
N SER A 387 19.82 -3.31 -16.26
CA SER A 387 19.87 -4.54 -15.47
C SER A 387 18.47 -4.96 -15.02
N LEU A 388 18.26 -6.28 -14.91
CA LEU A 388 16.96 -6.83 -14.54
C LEU A 388 16.69 -6.59 -13.05
N LEU A 389 15.57 -5.94 -12.74
CA LEU A 389 15.05 -5.83 -11.38
C LEU A 389 14.01 -6.93 -11.12
N TYR A 390 13.02 -7.05 -11.99
CA TYR A 390 11.91 -7.99 -11.82
C TYR A 390 11.35 -8.47 -13.14
N ARG A 391 11.03 -9.77 -13.23
CA ARG A 391 10.26 -10.32 -14.35
C ARG A 391 9.29 -11.38 -13.86
N GLU A 392 8.07 -11.36 -14.37
CA GLU A 392 7.02 -12.31 -14.02
C GLU A 392 6.23 -12.72 -15.26
N VAL A 393 5.95 -14.02 -15.36
CA VAL A 393 4.91 -14.57 -16.23
C VAL A 393 3.92 -15.30 -15.32
N TYR A 394 2.69 -14.83 -15.25
CA TYR A 394 1.60 -15.46 -14.51
C TYR A 394 0.55 -15.96 -15.48
N THR A 395 0.14 -17.22 -15.31
CA THR A 395 -0.95 -17.82 -16.09
C THR A 395 -2.02 -18.34 -15.15
N GLU A 396 -3.27 -18.28 -15.57
CA GLU A 396 -4.41 -18.83 -14.82
C GLU A 396 -5.49 -19.32 -15.79
N ILE A 397 -6.05 -20.48 -15.48
CA ILE A 397 -7.23 -21.05 -16.11
C ILE A 397 -8.29 -21.21 -15.03
N SER A 398 -9.49 -20.75 -15.31
CA SER A 398 -10.66 -20.89 -14.43
C SER A 398 -11.76 -21.67 -15.13
N TYR A 399 -12.30 -22.70 -14.49
CA TYR A 399 -13.42 -23.48 -15.00
C TYR A 399 -14.53 -23.58 -13.96
N LYS A 400 -15.74 -23.15 -14.35
CA LYS A 400 -16.94 -23.16 -13.51
C LYS A 400 -17.93 -24.19 -14.03
N HIS A 401 -18.15 -25.26 -13.28
CA HIS A 401 -19.14 -26.29 -13.61
C HIS A 401 -20.45 -26.07 -12.85
N LYS A 402 -21.54 -25.80 -13.58
CA LYS A 402 -22.95 -25.78 -13.12
C LYS A 402 -23.21 -25.13 -11.73
N ARG A 403 -22.39 -24.16 -11.32
CA ARG A 403 -22.39 -23.55 -9.96
C ARG A 403 -22.11 -24.53 -8.80
N THR A 404 -21.79 -25.80 -9.08
CA THR A 404 -21.45 -26.83 -8.08
C THR A 404 -19.99 -26.79 -7.70
N TRP A 405 -19.09 -26.58 -8.67
CA TRP A 405 -17.67 -26.49 -8.38
C TRP A 405 -16.95 -25.54 -9.33
N THR A 406 -15.87 -24.96 -8.84
CA THR A 406 -14.96 -24.08 -9.58
C THR A 406 -13.54 -24.60 -9.39
N LEU A 407 -12.81 -24.74 -10.49
CA LEU A 407 -11.38 -25.02 -10.48
C LEU A 407 -10.65 -23.81 -11.04
N LEU A 408 -9.60 -23.39 -10.34
CA LEU A 408 -8.62 -22.41 -10.75
C LEU A 408 -7.25 -23.11 -10.74
N GLY A 409 -6.38 -22.77 -11.68
CA GLY A 409 -5.02 -23.26 -11.64
C GLY A 409 -4.16 -22.63 -12.71
N GLY A 410 -2.85 -22.67 -12.49
CA GLY A 410 -1.91 -22.02 -13.37
C GLY A 410 -0.48 -22.18 -12.91
N VAL A 411 0.41 -21.43 -13.57
CA VAL A 411 1.83 -21.39 -13.27
C VAL A 411 2.28 -19.94 -13.23
N GLN A 412 3.08 -19.61 -12.23
CA GLN A 412 3.84 -18.38 -12.14
C GLN A 412 5.32 -18.70 -12.31
N VAL A 413 6.02 -17.93 -13.14
CA VAL A 413 7.49 -17.96 -13.25
C VAL A 413 7.99 -16.56 -12.97
N GLN A 414 8.98 -16.44 -12.09
CA GLN A 414 9.44 -15.14 -11.59
C GLN A 414 10.96 -15.09 -11.49
N ARG A 415 11.51 -13.90 -11.77
CA ARG A 415 12.89 -13.51 -11.48
C ARG A 415 12.88 -12.24 -10.64
N TYR A 416 13.58 -12.27 -9.52
CA TYR A 416 13.52 -11.22 -8.50
C TYR A 416 14.92 -10.85 -8.03
N ASN A 417 15.31 -9.58 -8.24
CA ASN A 417 16.58 -9.06 -7.77
C ASN A 417 16.51 -8.75 -6.26
N GLN A 418 16.90 -9.75 -5.46
CA GLN A 418 16.82 -9.66 -4.00
C GLN A 418 17.78 -8.62 -3.42
N GLU A 419 18.91 -8.36 -4.07
CA GLU A 419 19.90 -7.38 -3.62
C GLU A 419 19.30 -5.97 -3.54
N VAL A 420 18.64 -5.54 -4.62
CA VAL A 420 18.03 -4.21 -4.71
C VAL A 420 16.77 -4.11 -3.84
N PHE A 421 15.87 -5.08 -3.91
CA PHE A 421 14.57 -4.97 -3.22
C PHE A 421 14.63 -5.24 -1.71
N GLU A 422 15.60 -6.02 -1.24
CA GLU A 422 15.76 -6.36 0.19
C GLU A 422 17.02 -5.77 0.83
N PHE A 423 17.78 -4.94 0.11
CA PHE A 423 19.03 -4.34 0.59
C PHE A 423 20.02 -5.42 1.10
N LYS A 424 20.18 -6.49 0.31
CA LYS A 424 21.04 -7.65 0.63
C LYS A 424 22.22 -7.71 -0.34
N PRO A 425 23.37 -7.11 -0.01
CA PRO A 425 24.53 -7.10 -0.89
C PRO A 425 24.92 -8.50 -1.37
N ASP A 426 25.33 -8.62 -2.64
CA ASP A 426 25.76 -9.86 -3.29
C ASP A 426 24.70 -10.98 -3.34
N ALA A 427 23.42 -10.64 -3.16
CA ALA A 427 22.34 -11.63 -3.26
C ALA A 427 22.05 -11.98 -4.74
N PRO A 428 22.05 -13.27 -5.12
CA PRO A 428 21.76 -13.66 -6.49
C PRO A 428 20.29 -13.38 -6.85
N VAL A 429 20.01 -13.21 -8.15
CA VAL A 429 18.63 -13.11 -8.65
C VAL A 429 17.88 -14.41 -8.32
N VAL A 430 16.79 -14.28 -7.57
CA VAL A 430 15.95 -15.41 -7.18
C VAL A 430 15.05 -15.79 -8.36
N GLU A 431 15.17 -17.03 -8.81
CA GLU A 431 14.28 -17.59 -9.83
C GLU A 431 13.29 -18.55 -9.16
N THR A 432 12.00 -18.41 -9.47
CA THR A 432 10.96 -19.31 -8.96
C THR A 432 10.03 -19.80 -10.07
N THR A 433 9.55 -21.03 -9.92
CA THR A 433 8.47 -21.60 -10.74
C THR A 433 7.44 -22.20 -9.81
N ILE A 434 6.21 -21.69 -9.89
CA ILE A 434 5.15 -21.95 -8.93
C ILE A 434 3.89 -22.40 -9.65
N PRO A 435 3.71 -23.72 -9.89
CA PRO A 435 2.40 -24.26 -10.20
C PRO A 435 1.48 -24.17 -8.97
N TYR A 436 0.23 -23.78 -9.21
CA TYR A 436 -0.80 -23.68 -8.17
C TYR A 436 -2.16 -24.12 -8.70
N PHE A 437 -3.03 -24.55 -7.78
CA PHE A 437 -4.44 -24.79 -8.06
C PHE A 437 -5.31 -24.45 -6.84
N ASP A 438 -6.56 -24.10 -7.11
CA ASP A 438 -7.60 -23.80 -6.12
C ASP A 438 -8.92 -24.42 -6.60
N PHE A 439 -9.46 -25.35 -5.82
CA PHE A 439 -10.68 -26.08 -6.10
C PHE A 439 -11.74 -25.80 -5.04
N LEU A 440 -12.83 -25.16 -5.45
CA LEU A 440 -14.00 -24.88 -4.62
C LEU A 440 -15.15 -25.81 -5.00
N TYR A 441 -15.65 -26.60 -4.05
CA TYR A 441 -16.83 -27.43 -4.19
C TYR A 441 -17.95 -26.94 -3.26
N LYS A 442 -19.16 -26.77 -3.79
CA LYS A 442 -20.36 -26.36 -3.05
C LYS A 442 -21.27 -27.58 -2.89
N PHE A 443 -21.44 -28.05 -1.66
CA PHE A 443 -22.37 -29.13 -1.34
C PHE A 443 -23.82 -28.67 -1.49
N ASP A 444 -24.11 -27.46 -0.98
CA ASP A 444 -25.41 -26.82 -1.05
C ASP A 444 -25.26 -25.29 -1.07
N ARG A 445 -26.34 -24.54 -0.85
CA ARG A 445 -26.33 -23.06 -0.86
C ARG A 445 -25.59 -22.44 0.33
N LYS A 446 -25.33 -23.21 1.39
CA LYS A 446 -24.73 -22.77 2.65
C LYS A 446 -23.37 -23.41 2.93
N LYS A 447 -23.11 -24.62 2.43
CA LYS A 447 -21.89 -25.39 2.73
C LYS A 447 -20.99 -25.52 1.52
N SER A 448 -19.72 -25.17 1.69
CA SER A 448 -18.67 -25.35 0.68
C SER A 448 -17.36 -25.78 1.30
N ILE A 449 -16.54 -26.46 0.51
CA ILE A 449 -15.16 -26.80 0.82
C ILE A 449 -14.24 -26.27 -0.29
N ARG A 450 -13.12 -25.69 0.10
CA ARG A 450 -12.08 -25.17 -0.78
C ARG A 450 -10.77 -25.88 -0.47
N PHE A 451 -10.07 -26.29 -1.52
CA PHE A 451 -8.76 -26.91 -1.47
C PHE A 451 -7.80 -26.08 -2.29
N GLU A 452 -6.67 -25.71 -1.73
CA GLU A 452 -5.62 -24.98 -2.43
C GLU A 452 -4.30 -25.74 -2.28
N GLY A 453 -3.55 -25.84 -3.37
CA GLY A 453 -2.25 -26.48 -3.40
C GLY A 453 -1.27 -25.68 -4.25
N GLN A 454 -0.05 -25.49 -3.73
CA GLN A 454 1.02 -24.78 -4.42
C GLN A 454 2.35 -25.50 -4.20
N TYR A 455 3.22 -25.45 -5.19
CA TYR A 455 4.61 -25.88 -5.06
C TYR A 455 5.52 -24.81 -5.63
N MET A 456 6.55 -24.40 -4.91
CA MET A 456 7.56 -23.45 -5.37
C MET A 456 8.87 -24.19 -5.58
N ALA A 457 9.35 -24.24 -6.82
CA ALA A 457 10.71 -24.63 -7.13
C ALA A 457 11.59 -23.38 -7.26
N THR A 458 12.67 -23.30 -6.48
CA THR A 458 13.63 -22.20 -6.58
C THR A 458 14.85 -22.59 -7.42
N GLY A 459 15.51 -21.58 -8.01
CA GLY A 459 16.79 -21.70 -8.70
C GLY A 459 17.92 -22.19 -7.79
N LYS A 460 19.10 -22.43 -8.38
CA LYS A 460 20.32 -22.83 -7.66
C LYS A 460 21.43 -21.85 -7.95
N ASP A 461 22.27 -21.59 -6.94
CA ASP A 461 23.50 -20.83 -7.10
C ASP A 461 24.59 -21.67 -7.79
N ASP A 462 25.74 -21.04 -8.06
CA ASP A 462 26.89 -21.68 -8.72
C ASP A 462 27.45 -22.88 -7.94
N LYS A 463 27.15 -22.96 -6.63
CA LYS A 463 27.54 -24.07 -5.75
C LYS A 463 26.46 -25.16 -5.67
N GLY A 464 25.40 -25.05 -6.47
CA GLY A 464 24.29 -25.99 -6.53
C GLY A 464 23.30 -25.89 -5.36
N VAL A 465 23.45 -24.89 -4.48
CA VAL A 465 22.57 -24.65 -3.33
C VAL A 465 21.35 -23.86 -3.79
N LYS A 466 20.16 -24.25 -3.30
CA LYS A 466 18.93 -23.55 -3.65
C LYS A 466 18.93 -22.11 -3.16
N HIS A 467 18.46 -21.19 -4.01
CA HIS A 467 18.32 -19.77 -3.67
C HIS A 467 17.43 -19.57 -2.44
N ASP A 468 17.74 -18.54 -1.66
CA ASP A 468 16.99 -18.10 -0.47
C ASP A 468 16.60 -19.27 0.46
N TYR A 469 15.32 -19.50 0.74
CA TYR A 469 14.86 -20.58 1.61
C TYR A 469 14.66 -21.93 0.92
N GLY A 470 14.83 -22.02 -0.40
CA GLY A 470 14.68 -23.29 -1.13
C GLY A 470 13.26 -23.59 -1.59
N ASN A 471 12.94 -24.88 -1.80
CA ASN A 471 11.65 -25.28 -2.36
C ASN A 471 10.57 -25.40 -1.28
N TRP A 472 9.37 -24.96 -1.61
CA TRP A 472 8.23 -24.93 -0.70
C TRP A 472 7.05 -25.72 -1.23
N LEU A 473 6.31 -26.36 -0.32
CA LEU A 473 4.99 -26.91 -0.56
C LEU A 473 3.99 -26.15 0.30
N PHE A 474 2.82 -25.86 -0.24
CA PHE A 474 1.72 -25.27 0.50
C PHE A 474 0.43 -26.03 0.22
N GLY A 475 -0.33 -26.31 1.28
CA GLY A 475 -1.66 -26.91 1.19
C GLY A 475 -2.62 -26.23 2.14
N LEU A 476 -3.87 -26.03 1.69
CA LEU A 476 -4.93 -25.46 2.49
C LEU A 476 -6.26 -26.19 2.24
N VAL A 477 -7.00 -26.39 3.31
CA VAL A 477 -8.40 -26.83 3.30
C VAL A 477 -9.23 -25.82 4.07
N GLU A 478 -10.27 -25.30 3.45
CA GLU A 478 -11.21 -24.38 4.06
C GLU A 478 -12.64 -24.93 3.94
N PHE A 479 -13.36 -24.97 5.07
CA PHE A 479 -14.75 -25.37 5.14
C PHE A 479 -15.61 -24.21 5.62
N SER A 480 -16.56 -23.79 4.78
CA SER A 480 -17.43 -22.64 5.03
C SER A 480 -18.88 -23.06 5.25
N ILE A 481 -19.51 -22.52 6.30
CA ILE A 481 -20.92 -22.71 6.66
C ILE A 481 -21.59 -21.34 6.74
N ALA A 482 -22.21 -20.93 5.63
CA ALA A 482 -22.88 -19.65 5.53
C ALA A 482 -24.12 -19.57 6.45
N PRO A 483 -24.42 -18.38 7.01
CA PRO A 483 -23.69 -17.12 6.82
C PRO A 483 -22.57 -16.86 7.85
N HIS A 484 -22.32 -17.79 8.77
CA HIS A 484 -21.62 -17.47 10.02
C HIS A 484 -20.19 -17.99 10.10
N TRP A 485 -19.94 -19.26 9.78
CA TRP A 485 -18.69 -19.91 10.19
C TRP A 485 -17.81 -20.24 9.00
N THR A 486 -16.49 -20.12 9.16
CA THR A 486 -15.50 -20.68 8.25
C THR A 486 -14.31 -21.18 9.05
N PHE A 487 -13.83 -22.38 8.71
CA PHE A 487 -12.70 -23.03 9.36
C PHE A 487 -11.64 -23.31 8.30
N THR A 488 -10.40 -22.93 8.57
CA THR A 488 -9.29 -23.10 7.63
C THR A 488 -8.12 -23.78 8.33
N VAL A 489 -7.56 -24.78 7.67
CA VAL A 489 -6.32 -25.45 8.07
C VAL A 489 -5.36 -25.39 6.90
N SER A 490 -4.13 -24.95 7.15
CA SER A 490 -3.10 -24.92 6.13
C SER A 490 -1.73 -25.21 6.72
N ASP A 491 -0.83 -25.67 5.88
CA ASP A 491 0.58 -25.84 6.23
C ASP A 491 1.45 -25.43 5.05
N MET A 492 2.52 -24.71 5.36
CA MET A 492 3.59 -24.42 4.43
C MET A 492 4.82 -25.20 4.89
N TYR A 493 5.38 -26.00 4.00
CA TYR A 493 6.47 -26.92 4.32
C TYR A 493 7.70 -26.61 3.48
N ASN A 494 8.83 -26.38 4.13
CA ASN A 494 10.12 -26.24 3.46
C ASN A 494 10.64 -27.64 3.08
N ALA A 495 10.34 -28.07 1.86
CA ALA A 495 10.60 -29.43 1.40
C ALA A 495 12.08 -29.65 1.06
N ILE A 496 12.74 -28.65 0.45
CA ILE A 496 14.16 -28.71 0.10
C ILE A 496 14.82 -27.42 0.59
N PRO A 497 15.49 -27.46 1.75
CA PRO A 497 16.09 -26.29 2.38
C PRO A 497 17.14 -25.58 1.52
N GLY A 498 17.00 -24.27 1.38
CA GLY A 498 17.92 -23.37 0.67
C GLY A 498 18.96 -22.71 1.57
N LYS A 499 19.75 -21.77 1.03
CA LYS A 499 20.83 -21.06 1.74
C LYS A 499 20.42 -20.51 3.12
N ASN A 500 19.23 -19.92 3.22
CA ASN A 500 18.74 -19.22 4.41
C ASN A 500 17.88 -20.08 5.34
N SER A 501 17.76 -21.38 5.08
CA SER A 501 16.95 -22.26 5.93
C SER A 501 17.59 -22.49 7.29
N PRO A 502 16.78 -22.70 8.36
CA PRO A 502 17.30 -23.02 9.69
C PRO A 502 18.23 -24.22 9.66
N VAL A 503 19.26 -24.20 10.50
CA VAL A 503 20.27 -25.24 10.59
C VAL A 503 20.22 -25.87 11.97
N ASP A 504 20.34 -27.20 12.02
CA ASP A 504 20.49 -27.93 13.27
C ASP A 504 21.85 -27.60 13.89
N VAL A 505 21.83 -27.12 15.13
CA VAL A 505 23.04 -26.63 15.82
C VAL A 505 24.04 -27.76 16.11
N ASN A 506 23.59 -29.01 16.22
CA ASN A 506 24.43 -30.15 16.57
C ASN A 506 25.03 -30.82 15.33
N THR A 507 24.28 -30.89 14.23
CA THR A 507 24.69 -31.61 13.01
C THR A 507 25.15 -30.69 11.89
N GLY A 508 24.80 -29.41 11.93
CA GLY A 508 25.05 -28.46 10.84
C GLY A 508 24.18 -28.69 9.59
N GLU A 509 23.20 -29.61 9.67
CA GLU A 509 22.31 -29.91 8.55
C GLU A 509 21.14 -28.93 8.48
N LYS A 510 20.70 -28.63 7.26
CA LYS A 510 19.54 -27.75 7.04
C LYS A 510 18.24 -28.47 7.38
N LEU A 511 17.42 -27.82 8.20
CA LEU A 511 16.18 -28.36 8.70
C LEU A 511 15.03 -28.16 7.73
N ARG A 512 14.17 -29.18 7.66
CA ARG A 512 12.87 -29.09 7.00
C ARG A 512 11.84 -28.65 8.04
N SER A 513 11.15 -27.56 7.74
CA SER A 513 10.30 -26.87 8.73
C SER A 513 8.87 -26.77 8.23
N HIS A 514 7.93 -27.04 9.15
CA HIS A 514 6.50 -26.84 8.97
C HIS A 514 6.07 -25.49 9.55
N TYR A 515 5.12 -24.85 8.89
CA TYR A 515 4.56 -23.55 9.23
C TYR A 515 3.03 -23.69 9.21
N PRO A 516 2.47 -24.38 10.21
CA PRO A 516 1.03 -24.64 10.28
C PRO A 516 0.26 -23.37 10.64
N ARG A 517 -0.98 -23.32 10.14
CA ARG A 517 -1.93 -22.26 10.43
C ARG A 517 -3.35 -22.83 10.54
N PHE A 518 -4.05 -22.36 11.56
CA PHE A 518 -5.44 -22.71 11.83
C PHE A 518 -6.23 -21.42 12.03
N ASP A 519 -7.30 -21.22 11.25
CA ASP A 519 -8.14 -20.04 11.34
C ASP A 519 -9.60 -20.42 11.60
N VAL A 520 -10.26 -19.68 12.47
CA VAL A 520 -11.71 -19.71 12.69
C VAL A 520 -12.25 -18.32 12.43
N PHE A 521 -13.21 -18.21 11.52
CA PHE A 521 -13.91 -16.97 11.21
C PHE A 521 -15.37 -17.08 11.63
N TYR A 522 -15.88 -16.00 12.24
CA TYR A 522 -17.28 -15.83 12.57
C TYR A 522 -17.81 -14.50 12.02
N SER A 523 -18.91 -14.54 11.29
CA SER A 523 -19.58 -13.36 10.74
C SER A 523 -21.01 -13.25 11.27
N GLN A 524 -21.37 -12.07 11.77
CA GLN A 524 -22.72 -11.74 12.24
C GLN A 524 -23.10 -10.36 11.71
N ARG A 525 -24.06 -10.32 10.76
CA ARG A 525 -24.46 -9.08 10.08
C ARG A 525 -23.23 -8.37 9.48
N ALA A 526 -22.96 -7.13 9.88
CA ALA A 526 -21.84 -6.33 9.41
C ALA A 526 -20.53 -6.58 10.19
N ASN A 527 -20.53 -7.51 11.14
CA ASN A 527 -19.39 -7.77 12.01
C ASN A 527 -18.71 -9.08 11.63
N ARG A 528 -17.38 -9.09 11.59
CA ARG A 528 -16.54 -10.25 11.30
C ARG A 528 -15.43 -10.35 12.35
N PHE A 529 -15.27 -11.54 12.90
CA PHE A 529 -14.25 -11.88 13.87
C PHE A 529 -13.39 -13.02 13.32
N SER A 530 -12.10 -13.02 13.62
CA SER A 530 -11.22 -14.14 13.35
C SER A 530 -10.35 -14.47 14.55
N LEU A 531 -10.07 -15.75 14.74
CA LEU A 531 -9.07 -16.24 15.67
C LEU A 531 -8.17 -17.23 14.92
N SER A 532 -6.87 -16.99 14.97
CA SER A 532 -5.91 -17.70 14.14
C SER A 532 -4.68 -18.10 14.95
N TYR A 533 -4.32 -19.38 14.96
CA TYR A 533 -2.96 -19.78 15.33
C TYR A 533 -2.09 -19.74 14.06
N ILE A 534 -0.95 -19.06 14.12
CA ILE A 534 -0.10 -18.82 12.96
C ILE A 534 1.35 -19.09 13.35
N LYS A 535 2.00 -19.98 12.61
CA LYS A 535 3.47 -20.04 12.50
C LYS A 535 3.85 -19.63 11.07
N GLN A 536 4.64 -18.58 10.92
CA GLN A 536 4.93 -17.92 9.66
C GLN A 536 6.42 -17.51 9.58
N VAL A 537 7.03 -17.76 8.43
CA VAL A 537 8.37 -17.27 8.07
C VAL A 537 8.34 -15.77 7.78
N GLU A 538 9.45 -15.09 8.07
CA GLU A 538 9.69 -13.70 7.68
C GLU A 538 9.59 -13.51 6.16
N GLY A 539 9.09 -12.35 5.70
CA GLY A 539 9.00 -12.00 4.28
C GLY A 539 8.72 -10.52 4.04
N VAL A 540 8.36 -10.17 2.80
CA VAL A 540 8.01 -8.79 2.42
C VAL A 540 6.53 -8.72 2.04
N VAL A 541 5.80 -7.78 2.64
CA VAL A 541 4.41 -7.50 2.30
C VAL A 541 4.34 -6.20 1.52
N CYS A 542 3.66 -6.23 0.38
CA CYS A 542 3.52 -5.07 -0.50
C CYS A 542 2.05 -4.75 -0.74
N THR A 543 1.71 -3.46 -0.73
CA THR A 543 0.40 -2.94 -1.15
C THR A 543 0.65 -1.80 -2.12
N GLY A 544 0.19 -1.95 -3.37
CA GLY A 544 0.36 -0.92 -4.41
C GLY A 544 1.83 -0.59 -4.74
N GLY A 545 2.75 -1.55 -4.65
CA GLY A 545 4.19 -1.32 -4.91
C GLY A 545 4.96 -0.68 -3.76
N ILE A 546 4.29 -0.33 -2.66
CA ILE A 546 4.96 0.04 -1.41
C ILE A 546 5.07 -1.20 -0.54
N CYS A 547 6.28 -1.48 -0.06
CA CYS A 547 6.62 -2.72 0.61
C CYS A 547 7.16 -2.48 2.03
N ARG A 548 6.92 -3.41 2.93
CA ARG A 548 7.53 -3.45 4.27
C ARG A 548 7.95 -4.87 4.59
N LEU A 549 9.04 -5.00 5.34
CA LEU A 549 9.39 -6.25 6.00
C LEU A 549 8.28 -6.68 6.98
N GLU A 550 7.87 -7.93 6.88
CA GLU A 550 7.03 -8.62 7.86
C GLU A 550 7.90 -9.67 8.57
N PRO A 551 8.22 -9.49 9.87
CA PRO A 551 9.09 -10.41 10.59
C PRO A 551 8.42 -11.79 10.76
N ALA A 552 9.20 -12.80 11.12
CA ALA A 552 8.66 -14.10 11.45
C ALA A 552 7.62 -14.01 12.58
N PHE A 553 6.51 -14.73 12.41
CA PHE A 553 5.40 -14.71 13.36
C PHE A 553 5.14 -16.12 13.93
N SER A 554 5.03 -16.22 15.25
CA SER A 554 4.56 -17.42 15.93
C SER A 554 3.63 -17.02 17.06
N GLY A 555 2.38 -17.49 17.03
CA GLY A 555 1.42 -17.11 18.07
C GLY A 555 -0.03 -17.19 17.65
N VAL A 556 -0.87 -16.46 18.39
CA VAL A 556 -2.32 -16.37 18.16
C VAL A 556 -2.67 -14.95 17.75
N ARG A 557 -3.40 -14.79 16.65
CA ARG A 557 -3.91 -13.51 16.16
C ARG A 557 -5.44 -13.50 16.26
N PHE A 558 -5.96 -12.45 16.86
CA PHE A 558 -7.38 -12.13 16.86
C PHE A 558 -7.61 -10.88 16.00
N THR A 559 -8.67 -10.90 15.18
CA THR A 559 -9.13 -9.70 14.46
C THR A 559 -10.62 -9.49 14.66
N ALA A 560 -11.04 -8.23 14.74
CA ALA A 560 -12.43 -7.83 14.80
C ALA A 560 -12.67 -6.64 13.86
N ASN A 561 -13.58 -6.82 12.91
CA ASN A 561 -14.07 -5.79 12.01
C ASN A 561 -15.57 -5.63 12.24
N SER A 562 -16.00 -4.45 12.66
CA SER A 562 -17.39 -4.13 12.99
C SER A 562 -17.81 -2.87 12.24
N SER A 563 -19.05 -2.81 11.79
CA SER A 563 -19.63 -1.61 11.19
C SER A 563 -21.06 -1.43 11.69
N PHE A 564 -21.43 -0.19 12.01
CA PHE A 564 -22.71 0.14 12.65
C PHE A 564 -23.27 1.49 12.24
#